data_AF-A0A5B3G9C2-F1
#
_entry.id   AF-A0A5B3G9C2-F1
#
_cell.length_a   1.000
_cell.length_b   1.000
_cell.length_c   1.000
_cell.angle_alpha   90.00
_cell.angle_beta   90.00
_cell.angle_gamma   90.00
#
_symmetry.space_group_name_H-M   'P 1'
#
loop_
_entity.id
_entity.type
_entity.pdbx_description
1 polymer ?
#
loop_
_entity_poly.entity_id
_entity_poly.type
_entity_poly.pdbx_seq_one_letter_code
_entity_poly.pdbx_strand_id
1 'polypeptide(L)' 'MAGNLWKMTAIKNAGKLTKGMSVEILVTGTSAKPSVKQIIEAIEDKYGVTVSSCHCGYANFEIEKLN' A
#
# COMPACT_ATOMS: atom_id res chain seq x y z
N MET A 1 3.02 -22.49 3.59
CA MET A 1 2.47 -21.41 4.44
C MET A 1 1.48 -20.61 3.61
N ALA A 2 0.27 -20.38 4.10
CA ALA A 2 -0.69 -19.53 3.41
C ALA A 2 -0.28 -18.06 3.59
N GLY A 3 0.07 -17.38 2.50
CA GLY A 3 0.26 -15.93 2.49
C GLY A 3 -1.07 -15.25 2.18
N ASN A 4 -1.33 -14.12 2.81
CA ASN A 4 -2.49 -13.29 2.50
C ASN A 4 -2.05 -12.21 1.52
N LEU A 5 -2.72 -12.15 0.37
CA LEU A 5 -2.43 -11.14 -0.65
C LEU A 5 -3.31 -9.93 -0.41
N TRP A 6 -2.69 -8.76 -0.36
CA TRP A 6 -3.35 -7.51 -0.06
C TRP A 6 -3.13 -6.51 -1.18
N LYS A 7 -4.21 -5.93 -1.72
CA LYS A 7 -4.17 -4.92 -2.77
C LYS A 7 -4.49 -3.55 -2.19
N MET A 8 -3.52 -2.65 -2.26
CA MET A 8 -3.64 -1.29 -1.77
C MET A 8 -3.81 -0.36 -2.97
N THR A 9 -4.90 0.41 -2.99
CA THR A 9 -5.18 1.36 -4.07
C THR A 9 -5.26 2.77 -3.50
N ALA A 10 -4.45 3.68 -4.00
CA ALA A 10 -4.54 5.09 -3.64
C ALA A 10 -5.89 5.67 -4.12
N ILE A 11 -6.73 6.09 -3.18
CA ILE A 11 -8.05 6.67 -3.48
C ILE A 11 -8.02 8.19 -3.56
N LYS A 12 -6.93 8.81 -3.12
CA LYS A 12 -6.74 10.26 -3.05
C LYS A 12 -5.33 10.63 -3.47
N ASN A 13 -5.16 11.86 -3.92
CA ASN A 13 -3.85 12.43 -4.20
C ASN A 13 -3.23 12.92 -2.87
N ALA A 14 -1.97 12.57 -2.62
CA ALA A 14 -1.24 12.97 -1.41
C ALA A 14 0.24 13.17 -1.73
N GLY A 15 0.65 14.44 -1.94
CA GLY A 15 2.01 14.75 -2.37
C GLY A 15 2.31 14.11 -3.73
N LYS A 16 3.26 13.16 -3.77
CA LYS A 16 3.60 12.37 -4.97
C LYS A 16 2.71 11.14 -5.18
N LEU A 17 1.86 10.80 -4.22
CA LEU A 17 0.87 9.75 -4.37
C LEU A 17 -0.26 10.25 -5.27
N THR A 18 -0.52 9.53 -6.37
CA THR A 18 -1.61 9.85 -7.30
C THR A 18 -2.76 8.89 -7.12
N LYS A 19 -4.00 9.40 -7.09
CA LYS A 19 -5.21 8.56 -7.09
C LYS A 19 -5.16 7.57 -8.25
N GLY A 20 -5.42 6.29 -7.97
CA GLY A 20 -5.36 5.19 -8.92
C GLY A 20 -4.07 4.36 -8.88
N MET A 21 -3.02 4.83 -8.19
CA MET A 21 -1.82 4.02 -7.97
C MET A 21 -2.14 2.83 -7.07
N SER A 22 -1.91 1.61 -7.56
CA SER A 22 -2.14 0.39 -6.80
C SER A 22 -0.91 -0.50 -6.69
N VAL A 23 -0.73 -1.10 -5.52
CA VAL A 23 0.33 -2.06 -5.19
C VAL A 23 -0.25 -3.31 -4.54
N GLU A 24 0.43 -4.42 -4.74
CA GLU A 24 0.05 -5.72 -4.20
C GLU A 24 1.15 -6.16 -3.24
N ILE A 25 0.78 -6.47 -2.00
CA ILE A 25 1.71 -6.87 -0.94
C ILE A 25 1.31 -8.26 -0.48
N LEU A 26 2.25 -9.20 -0.62
CA LEU A 26 2.11 -10.54 -0.08
C LEU A 26 2.60 -10.55 1.37
N VAL A 27 1.68 -10.72 2.30
CA VAL A 27 2.01 -10.84 3.73
C VAL A 27 2.03 -12.32 4.10
N THR A 28 3.21 -12.86 4.37
CA THR A 28 3.40 -14.26 4.77
C THR A 28 3.62 -14.38 6.28
N GLY A 29 3.09 -15.44 6.90
CA GLY A 29 3.26 -15.68 8.34
C GLY A 29 2.29 -14.91 9.23
N THR A 30 1.45 -14.03 8.66
CA THR A 30 0.34 -13.39 9.36
C THR A 30 -0.82 -13.10 8.41
N SER A 31 -2.02 -12.96 8.98
CA SER A 31 -3.24 -12.52 8.27
C SER A 31 -3.58 -11.06 8.56
N ALA A 32 -2.65 -10.32 9.17
CA ALA A 32 -2.80 -8.90 9.42
C ALA A 32 -2.73 -8.09 8.12
N LYS A 33 -3.36 -6.91 8.15
CA LYS A 33 -3.24 -5.91 7.09
C LYS A 33 -1.79 -5.41 6.99
N PRO A 34 -1.28 -5.11 5.78
CA PRO A 34 0.03 -4.53 5.60
C PRO A 34 0.12 -3.14 6.25
N SER A 35 1.27 -2.85 6.86
CA SER A 35 1.54 -1.56 7.51
C SER A 35 1.64 -0.44 6.48
N VAL A 36 1.19 0.79 6.80
CA VAL A 36 1.36 1.97 5.92
C VAL A 36 2.77 2.10 5.36
N LYS A 37 3.79 1.84 6.18
CA LYS A 37 5.20 1.85 5.75
C LYS A 37 5.46 0.87 4.60
N GLN A 38 4.98 -0.38 4.72
CA GLN A 38 5.10 -1.39 3.66
C GLN A 38 4.38 -0.97 2.38
N ILE A 39 3.21 -0.31 2.53
CA ILE A 39 2.46 0.24 1.40
C ILE A 39 3.27 1.30 0.68
N ILE A 40 3.83 2.24 1.43
CA ILE A 40 4.69 3.30 0.89
C ILE A 40 5.91 2.69 0.21
N GLU A 41 6.65 1.82 0.89
CA GLU A 41 7.84 1.16 0.33
C GLU A 41 7.51 0.42 -0.98
N ALA A 42 6.38 -0.28 -1.04
CA ALA A 42 5.94 -0.96 -2.27
C ALA A 42 5.53 0.01 -3.39
N ILE A 43 4.96 1.19 -3.05
CA ILE A 43 4.63 2.23 -4.03
C ILE A 43 5.92 2.87 -4.56
N GLU A 44 6.85 3.20 -3.68
CA GLU A 44 8.14 3.80 -4.04
C GLU A 44 8.96 2.85 -4.91
N ASP A 45 8.96 1.55 -4.59
CA ASP A 45 9.61 0.50 -5.39
C ASP A 45 8.94 0.32 -6.76
N LYS A 46 7.61 0.18 -6.81
CA LYS A 46 6.86 -0.09 -8.05
C LYS A 46 6.84 1.11 -9.01
N TYR A 47 6.73 2.33 -8.48
CA TYR A 47 6.54 3.54 -9.29
C TYR A 47 7.76 4.48 -9.28
N GLY A 48 8.80 4.22 -8.49
CA GLY A 48 9.99 5.06 -8.40
C GLY A 48 9.71 6.47 -7.82
N VAL A 49 8.61 6.63 -7.09
CA VAL A 49 8.22 7.90 -6.47
C VAL A 49 8.72 7.98 -5.04
N THR A 50 8.76 9.18 -4.45
CA THR A 50 9.03 9.36 -3.01
C THR A 50 7.77 9.80 -2.30
N VAL A 51 7.13 8.92 -1.54
CA VAL A 51 5.90 9.26 -0.82
C VAL A 51 6.28 9.65 0.61
N SER A 52 6.15 10.93 0.93
CA SER A 52 6.46 11.40 2.29
C SER A 52 5.50 10.76 3.29
N SER A 53 6.03 9.89 4.15
CA SER A 53 5.30 9.12 5.16
C SER A 53 4.64 9.99 6.23
N CYS A 54 5.03 11.26 6.34
CA CYS A 54 4.56 12.19 7.36
C CYS A 54 3.06 12.53 7.22
N HIS A 55 2.46 12.36 6.04
CA HIS A 55 1.05 12.71 5.75
C HIS A 55 0.27 11.62 5.00
N CYS A 56 0.88 10.47 4.71
CA CYS A 56 0.21 9.37 4.02
C CYS A 56 -0.32 8.37 5.05
N GLY A 57 -1.62 8.42 5.35
CA GLY A 57 -2.27 7.49 6.26
C GLY A 57 -3.15 6.47 5.52
N TYR A 58 -3.66 5.46 6.22
CA TYR A 58 -4.58 4.48 5.62
C TYR A 58 -5.82 5.11 4.97
N ALA A 59 -6.26 6.29 5.43
CA ALA A 59 -7.39 7.01 4.83
C ALA A 59 -7.14 7.49 3.38
N ASN A 60 -5.89 7.40 2.89
CA ASN A 60 -5.51 7.68 1.50
C ASN A 60 -5.56 6.43 0.62
N PHE A 61 -5.71 5.24 1.22
CA PHE A 61 -5.63 3.95 0.54
C PHE A 61 -6.88 3.11 0.80
N GLU A 62 -7.41 2.52 -0.26
CA GLU A 62 -8.34 1.41 -0.17
C GLU A 62 -7.54 0.12 -0.02
N ILE A 63 -7.87 -0.65 1.01
CA ILE A 63 -7.13 -1.86 1.41
C ILE A 63 -8.06 -3.05 1.18
N GLU A 64 -7.76 -3.83 0.15
CA GLU A 64 -8.53 -5.03 -0.19
C GLU A 64 -7.72 -6.29 0.07
N LYS A 65 -8.36 -7.31 0.66
CA LYS A 65 -7.77 -8.64 0.80
C LYS A 65 -8.15 -9.47 -0.42
N LEU A 66 -7.16 -9.94 -1.17
CA LEU A 66 -7.38 -10.76 -2.37
C LEU A 66 -7.41 -12.27 -2.07
N ASN A 67 -6.74 -12.73 -1.01
CA ASN A 67 -6.71 -14.15 -0.62
C ASN A 67 -6.42 -14.32 0.87
#